data_AF-A0A7L4ZAV7-F1
#
_entry.id   AF-A0A7L4ZAV7-F1
#
_cell.length_a   1.000
_cell.length_b   1.000
_cell.length_c   1.000
_cell.angle_alpha   90.00
_cell.angle_beta   90.00
_cell.angle_gamma   90.00
#
_symmetry.space_group_name_H-M   'P 1'
#
loop_
_entity.id
_entity.type
_entity.pdbx_description
1 polymer ?
#
loop_
_entity_poly.entity_id
_entity_poly.type
_entity_poly.pdbx_seq_one_letter_code
_entity_poly.pdbx_strand_id
1 'polypeptide(L)'
;MSSSDAIGAHLEWQPFAHGADCAKPVWEIDQQTESDKRRLRREGPEHACPNEECGHRDHYDRITLRVLCRSCGTVHLISGEEYTTRTTTTVRTGYGQPPKRVAGLWLYPGPPLLDLRGYDSPGAYLCSREKVDRLSEKDIVGVVTEGRGPRGRTVWHAAVGPDFYPPSRGLSGYADWAKNSGEKPFTSVAGAAKWVAAELNAAATEEEGPAQ
;
A
#
# COMPACT_ATOMS: atom_id res chain seq x y z
N MET A 1 -23.74 34.17 -9.67
CA MET A 1 -22.38 33.83 -10.13
C MET A 1 -21.73 35.13 -10.57
N SER A 2 -20.67 35.53 -9.90
CA SER A 2 -19.94 36.78 -10.14
C SER A 2 -18.81 36.59 -11.17
N SER A 3 -18.29 37.68 -11.73
CA SER A 3 -17.05 37.62 -12.53
C SER A 3 -15.86 37.12 -11.71
N SER A 4 -15.87 37.34 -10.39
CA SER A 4 -14.87 36.80 -9.47
C SER A 4 -14.96 35.27 -9.35
N ASP A 5 -16.17 34.70 -9.35
CA ASP A 5 -16.37 33.25 -9.31
C ASP A 5 -15.77 32.60 -10.57
N ALA A 6 -15.95 33.23 -11.74
CA ALA A 6 -15.38 32.76 -13.00
C ALA A 6 -13.83 32.87 -13.02
N ILE A 7 -13.28 33.92 -12.42
CA ILE A 7 -11.83 34.07 -12.25
C ILE A 7 -11.28 32.96 -11.36
N GLY A 8 -11.88 32.73 -10.18
CA GLY A 8 -11.46 31.67 -9.27
C GLY A 8 -11.52 30.28 -9.92
N ALA A 9 -12.58 30.01 -10.67
CA ALA A 9 -12.77 28.73 -11.37
C ALA A 9 -11.71 28.43 -12.44
N HIS A 10 -11.00 29.43 -12.96
CA HIS A 10 -10.08 29.24 -14.09
C HIS A 10 -8.63 29.64 -13.81
N LEU A 11 -8.39 30.61 -12.93
CA LEU A 11 -7.08 31.23 -12.74
C LEU A 11 -6.43 30.90 -11.39
N GLU A 12 -7.20 30.45 -10.40
CA GLU A 12 -6.68 30.13 -9.06
C GLU A 12 -6.22 28.67 -8.92
N TRP A 13 -6.37 27.86 -9.96
CA TRP A 13 -5.90 26.48 -9.99
C TRP A 13 -4.43 26.39 -10.39
N GLN A 14 -3.64 25.67 -9.60
CA GLN A 14 -2.24 25.37 -9.91
C GLN A 14 -2.08 23.86 -10.14
N PRO A 15 -1.37 23.43 -11.20
CA PRO A 15 -1.10 22.01 -11.40
C PRO A 15 -0.13 21.48 -10.34
N PHE A 16 -0.23 20.19 -10.02
CA PHE A 16 0.78 19.53 -9.20
C PHE A 16 2.15 19.55 -9.89
N ALA A 17 3.18 19.89 -9.13
CA ALA A 17 4.55 19.96 -9.62
C ALA A 17 5.20 18.57 -9.66
N HIS A 18 5.84 18.26 -10.79
CA HIS A 18 6.73 17.10 -10.91
C HIS A 18 8.11 17.37 -10.30
N GLY A 19 8.92 16.32 -10.14
CA GLY A 19 10.35 16.48 -9.88
C GLY A 19 11.06 17.21 -11.04
N ALA A 20 12.15 17.92 -10.72
CA ALA A 20 12.86 18.79 -11.68
C ALA A 20 13.25 18.08 -12.98
N ASP A 21 13.61 16.79 -12.90
CA ASP A 21 14.10 15.99 -14.03
C ASP A 21 13.07 14.96 -14.55
N CYS A 22 11.77 15.25 -14.42
CA CYS A 22 10.73 14.32 -14.82
C CYS A 22 10.69 14.09 -16.34
N ALA A 23 11.14 12.92 -16.79
CA ALA A 23 11.18 12.57 -18.20
C ALA A 23 9.79 12.41 -18.86
N LYS A 24 8.76 11.99 -18.10
CA LYS A 24 7.39 11.78 -18.59
C LYS A 24 6.35 12.26 -17.57
N PRO A 25 5.98 13.55 -17.58
CA PRO A 25 5.06 14.13 -16.60
C PRO A 25 3.62 13.65 -16.84
N VAL A 26 3.21 12.62 -16.10
CA VAL A 26 1.84 12.08 -16.11
C VAL A 26 1.42 11.80 -14.66
N TRP A 27 0.21 12.23 -14.30
CA TRP A 27 -0.40 11.95 -13.01
C TRP A 27 -1.38 10.78 -13.11
N GLU A 28 -1.12 9.72 -12.35
CA GLU A 28 -2.08 8.68 -12.02
C GLU A 28 -2.82 9.07 -10.75
N ILE A 29 -4.14 8.88 -10.73
CA ILE A 29 -4.99 9.24 -9.60
C ILE A 29 -5.71 7.99 -9.12
N ASP A 30 -5.53 7.68 -7.84
CA ASP A 30 -6.24 6.62 -7.15
C ASP A 30 -6.93 7.16 -5.91
N GLN A 31 -7.98 6.47 -5.48
CA GLN A 31 -8.66 6.72 -4.22
C GLN A 31 -8.46 5.53 -3.26
N GLN A 32 -8.25 5.84 -1.99
CA GLN A 32 -8.39 4.93 -0.88
C GLN A 32 -9.53 5.40 0.02
N THR A 33 -10.40 4.47 0.42
CA THR A 33 -11.44 4.71 1.42
C THR A 33 -11.12 3.88 2.66
N GLU A 34 -11.01 4.53 3.80
CA GLU A 34 -10.94 3.86 5.11
C GLU A 34 -12.25 4.08 5.84
N SER A 35 -13.08 3.04 5.87
CA SER A 35 -14.40 3.13 6.46
C SER A 35 -14.37 3.14 7.98
N ASP A 36 -15.36 3.81 8.57
CA ASP A 36 -15.60 3.83 10.00
C ASP A 36 -14.40 4.36 10.82
N LYS A 37 -13.72 5.39 10.30
CA LYS A 37 -12.64 6.07 11.04
C LYS A 37 -13.23 6.90 12.16
N ARG A 38 -12.70 6.68 13.36
CA ARG A 38 -13.02 7.47 14.55
C ARG A 38 -12.38 8.86 14.47
N ARG A 39 -13.18 9.91 14.64
CA ARG A 39 -12.72 11.29 14.81
C ARG A 39 -12.00 11.41 16.16
N LEU A 40 -10.80 11.99 16.17
CA LEU A 40 -10.09 12.29 17.41
C LEU A 40 -10.90 13.31 18.22
N ARG A 41 -11.35 12.92 19.43
CA ARG A 41 -12.15 13.77 20.31
C ARG A 41 -11.41 15.07 20.63
N ARG A 42 -11.97 16.20 20.23
CA ARG A 42 -11.70 17.51 20.82
C ARG A 42 -12.98 17.93 21.56
N GLU A 43 -13.12 17.42 22.78
CA GLU A 43 -14.13 17.76 23.80
C GLU A 43 -15.61 17.40 23.47
N GLY A 44 -16.27 16.68 24.40
CA GLY A 44 -17.72 16.42 24.39
C GLY A 44 -18.16 14.94 24.33
N PRO A 45 -19.41 14.62 24.72
CA PRO A 45 -19.99 13.28 24.61
C PRO A 45 -20.21 12.85 23.15
N GLU A 46 -20.31 11.54 22.94
CA GLU A 46 -20.63 10.92 21.65
C GLU A 46 -21.99 11.41 21.16
N HIS A 47 -22.11 11.73 19.87
CA HIS A 47 -23.36 12.24 19.32
C HIS A 47 -23.69 11.63 17.95
N ALA A 48 -24.89 11.05 17.88
CA ALA A 48 -25.44 10.47 16.67
C ALA A 48 -26.26 11.53 15.92
N CYS A 49 -25.61 12.31 15.06
CA CYS A 49 -26.35 13.19 14.15
C CYS A 49 -26.99 12.36 13.02
N PRO A 50 -28.32 12.43 12.82
CA PRO A 50 -28.99 11.68 11.75
C PRO A 50 -28.65 12.20 10.34
N ASN A 51 -28.15 13.43 10.20
CA ASN A 51 -27.70 13.95 8.91
C ASN A 51 -26.33 13.35 8.52
N GLU A 52 -26.27 12.69 7.37
CA GLU A 52 -25.06 12.05 6.83
C GLU A 52 -24.00 13.05 6.35
N GLU A 53 -24.42 14.26 5.95
CA GLU A 53 -23.55 15.40 5.64
C GLU A 53 -23.11 16.17 6.91
N CYS A 54 -23.52 15.61 8.05
CA CYS A 54 -23.12 15.81 9.43
C CYS A 54 -21.63 15.93 9.74
N GLY A 55 -20.96 17.07 9.58
CA GLY A 55 -19.52 17.23 9.89
C GLY A 55 -19.09 16.94 11.35
N HIS A 56 -20.04 16.64 12.23
CA HIS A 56 -19.81 16.40 13.64
C HIS A 56 -19.83 14.91 14.04
N ARG A 57 -20.39 13.97 13.26
CA ARG A 57 -20.39 12.53 13.62
C ARG A 57 -19.02 12.04 14.12
N ASP A 58 -19.05 11.19 15.15
CA ASP A 58 -17.84 10.63 15.76
C ASP A 58 -17.08 9.68 14.82
N HIS A 59 -17.74 9.19 13.77
CA HIS A 59 -17.21 8.29 12.77
C HIS A 59 -17.46 8.82 11.36
N TYR A 60 -16.50 8.61 10.47
CA TYR A 60 -16.58 9.02 9.06
C TYR A 60 -15.76 8.07 8.18
N ASP A 61 -16.08 8.03 6.89
CA ASP A 61 -15.24 7.37 5.91
C ASP A 61 -14.14 8.35 5.49
N ARG A 62 -12.88 7.99 5.72
CA ARG A 62 -11.74 8.83 5.31
C ARG A 62 -11.42 8.55 3.85
N ILE A 63 -11.44 9.58 3.01
CA ILE A 63 -11.09 9.47 1.60
C ILE A 63 -9.73 10.10 1.38
N THR A 64 -8.77 9.29 0.93
CA THR A 64 -7.45 9.78 0.52
C THR A 64 -7.28 9.63 -0.97
N LEU A 65 -7.03 10.74 -1.66
CA LEU A 65 -6.59 10.74 -3.05
C LEU A 65 -5.07 10.62 -3.10
N ARG A 66 -4.59 9.68 -3.92
CA ARG A 66 -3.18 9.53 -4.26
C ARG A 66 -2.97 9.99 -5.68
N VAL A 67 -2.21 11.08 -5.85
CA VAL A 67 -1.78 11.61 -7.14
C VAL A 67 -0.30 11.27 -7.32
N LEU A 68 0.02 10.41 -8.28
CA LEU A 68 1.32 9.77 -8.45
C LEU A 68 1.90 10.03 -9.84
N CYS A 69 3.19 10.36 -9.93
CA CYS A 69 3.93 10.26 -11.19
C CYS A 69 4.96 9.13 -11.10
N ARG A 70 4.77 8.05 -11.88
CA ARG A 70 5.74 6.94 -11.93
C ARG A 70 7.09 7.34 -12.53
N SER A 71 7.13 8.36 -13.39
CA SER A 71 8.36 8.78 -14.05
C SER A 71 9.33 9.47 -13.11
N CYS A 72 8.85 10.38 -12.25
CA CYS A 72 9.71 11.10 -11.29
C CYS A 72 9.57 10.57 -9.86
N GLY A 73 8.64 9.66 -9.62
CA GLY A 73 8.38 9.08 -8.30
C GLY A 73 7.69 10.01 -7.31
N THR A 74 7.24 11.20 -7.72
CA THR A 74 6.52 12.14 -6.84
C THR A 74 5.12 11.62 -6.52
N VAL A 75 4.70 11.74 -5.26
CA VAL A 75 3.37 11.36 -4.80
C VAL A 75 2.78 12.48 -3.94
N HIS A 76 1.54 12.88 -4.22
CA HIS A 76 0.73 13.70 -3.34
C HIS A 76 -0.37 12.83 -2.72
N LEU A 77 -0.49 12.88 -1.39
CA LEU A 77 -1.59 12.28 -0.63
C LEU A 77 -2.46 13.41 -0.11
N ILE A 78 -3.73 13.42 -0.49
CA ILE A 78 -4.69 14.49 -0.18
C ILE A 78 -5.85 13.86 0.58
N SER A 79 -6.06 14.30 1.81
CA SER A 79 -7.17 13.86 2.66
C SER A 79 -8.11 15.03 2.87
N GLY A 80 -9.35 14.90 2.40
CA GLY A 80 -10.35 15.96 2.49
C GLY A 80 -10.75 16.24 3.93
N GLU A 81 -10.80 15.20 4.77
CA GLU A 81 -11.29 15.30 6.14
C GLU A 81 -10.23 15.77 7.14
N GLU A 82 -8.94 15.60 6.80
CA GLU A 82 -7.82 16.07 7.61
C GLU A 82 -7.30 17.44 7.17
N TYR A 83 -7.80 18.00 6.06
CA TYR A 83 -7.29 19.23 5.43
C TYR A 83 -5.78 19.21 5.22
N THR A 84 -5.22 18.03 4.96
CA THR A 84 -3.78 17.84 4.76
C THR A 84 -3.46 17.46 3.32
N THR A 85 -2.35 18.00 2.83
CA THR A 85 -1.67 17.52 1.62
C THR A 85 -0.25 17.16 1.99
N ARG A 86 0.14 15.91 1.75
CA ARG A 86 1.51 15.42 1.97
C ARG A 86 2.16 15.10 0.63
N THR A 87 3.29 15.74 0.36
CA THR A 87 4.17 15.37 -0.76
C THR A 87 5.21 14.35 -0.27
N THR A 88 5.36 13.24 -1.00
CA THR A 88 6.24 12.12 -0.68
C THR A 88 6.73 11.44 -1.98
N THR A 89 7.33 10.25 -1.88
CA THR A 89 7.85 9.49 -3.02
C THR A 89 7.28 8.09 -3.11
N THR A 90 7.34 7.49 -4.30
CA THR A 90 6.99 6.07 -4.54
C THR A 90 7.79 5.10 -3.68
N VAL A 91 9.03 5.47 -3.33
CA VAL A 91 9.87 4.74 -2.38
C VAL A 91 9.20 4.66 -1.01
N ARG A 92 8.73 5.80 -0.50
CA ARG A 92 8.09 5.88 0.82
C ARG A 92 6.70 5.28 0.86
N THR A 93 5.97 5.28 -0.25
CA THR A 93 4.64 4.66 -0.31
C THR A 93 4.65 3.19 -0.71
N GLY A 94 5.77 2.67 -1.23
CA GLY A 94 5.86 1.36 -1.88
C GLY A 94 5.22 1.34 -3.28
N TYR A 95 4.02 1.90 -3.41
CA TYR A 95 3.28 1.93 -4.67
C TYR A 95 3.90 2.85 -5.73
N GLY A 96 3.82 2.44 -7.00
CA GLY A 96 4.32 3.20 -8.16
C GLY A 96 5.74 2.80 -8.60
N GLN A 97 6.47 2.08 -7.76
CA GLN A 97 7.75 1.48 -8.14
C GLN A 97 7.55 0.25 -9.05
N PRO A 98 8.45 -0.01 -10.01
CA PRO A 98 8.36 -1.19 -10.87
C PRO A 98 8.59 -2.48 -10.06
N PRO A 99 7.80 -3.55 -10.29
CA PRO A 99 8.04 -4.82 -9.64
C PRO A 99 9.33 -5.48 -10.14
N LYS A 100 9.97 -6.28 -9.28
CA LYS A 100 11.21 -7.00 -9.60
C LYS A 100 10.93 -8.49 -9.80
N ARG A 101 11.52 -9.11 -10.83
CA ARG A 101 11.39 -10.56 -11.04
C ARG A 101 12.46 -11.32 -10.26
N VAL A 102 12.04 -12.20 -9.34
CA VAL A 102 12.93 -12.99 -8.48
C VAL A 102 12.34 -14.37 -8.27
N ALA A 103 13.15 -15.43 -8.49
CA ALA A 103 12.72 -16.83 -8.30
C ALA A 103 11.40 -17.19 -9.04
N GLY A 104 11.19 -16.63 -10.23
CA GLY A 104 9.97 -16.85 -11.02
C GLY A 104 8.77 -15.99 -10.61
N LEU A 105 8.85 -15.24 -9.50
CA LEU A 105 7.80 -14.37 -8.99
C LEU A 105 8.07 -12.91 -9.33
N TRP A 106 7.01 -12.11 -9.38
CA TRP A 106 7.06 -10.66 -9.41
C TRP A 106 6.88 -10.10 -8.01
N LEU A 107 7.84 -9.30 -7.57
CA LEU A 107 7.89 -8.69 -6.24
C LEU A 107 7.49 -7.22 -6.32
N TYR A 108 6.34 -6.89 -5.75
CA TYR A 108 5.78 -5.54 -5.69
C TYR A 108 6.16 -4.90 -4.36
N PRO A 109 6.94 -3.81 -4.36
CA PRO A 109 7.46 -3.22 -3.14
C PRO A 109 6.35 -2.57 -2.31
N GLY A 110 6.40 -2.83 -1.00
CA GLY A 110 5.66 -2.09 0.02
C GLY A 110 6.46 -0.89 0.55
N PRO A 111 5.86 -0.08 1.44
CA PRO A 111 6.56 1.01 2.11
C PRO A 111 7.75 0.48 2.95
N PRO A 112 8.75 1.32 3.27
CA PRO A 112 9.83 0.96 4.19
C PRO A 112 9.26 0.65 5.57
N LEU A 113 9.85 -0.32 6.28
CA LEU A 113 9.43 -0.71 7.63
C LEU A 113 9.66 0.43 8.64
N LEU A 114 10.73 1.20 8.43
CA LEU A 114 11.09 2.35 9.25
C LEU A 114 11.19 3.58 8.34
N ASP A 115 10.36 4.59 8.61
CA ASP A 115 10.41 5.89 7.91
C ASP A 115 11.55 6.77 8.49
N LEU A 116 12.77 6.24 8.49
CA LEU A 116 13.99 6.94 8.92
C LEU A 116 14.65 7.62 7.71
N ARG A 117 15.24 8.81 7.92
CA ARG A 117 15.97 9.53 6.86
C ARG A 117 17.09 8.64 6.31
N GLY A 118 16.99 8.28 5.01
CA GLY A 118 17.97 7.46 4.30
C GLY A 118 17.60 5.98 4.12
N TYR A 119 16.43 5.54 4.59
CA TYR A 119 15.93 4.19 4.33
C TYR A 119 15.19 4.15 2.98
N ASP A 120 15.90 3.81 1.91
CA ASP A 120 15.37 3.77 0.54
C ASP A 120 15.00 2.35 0.06
N SER A 121 15.04 1.36 0.97
CA SER A 121 14.66 -0.03 0.67
C SER A 121 13.21 -0.33 1.07
N PRO A 122 12.45 -1.07 0.25
CA PRO A 122 11.13 -1.58 0.63
C PRO A 122 11.20 -2.43 1.90
N GLY A 123 10.28 -2.21 2.84
CA GLY A 123 10.15 -3.00 4.07
C GLY A 123 9.35 -4.28 3.89
N ALA A 124 8.69 -4.43 2.75
CA ALA A 124 7.99 -5.64 2.36
C ALA A 124 7.89 -5.74 0.84
N TYR A 125 7.54 -6.93 0.35
CA TYR A 125 7.15 -7.19 -1.02
C TYR A 125 5.93 -8.10 -1.05
N LEU A 126 4.93 -7.74 -1.84
CA LEU A 126 3.89 -8.68 -2.25
C LEU A 126 4.38 -9.50 -3.44
N CYS A 127 4.09 -10.79 -3.44
CA CYS A 127 4.49 -11.72 -4.49
C CYS A 127 3.30 -12.02 -5.41
N SER A 128 3.52 -11.98 -6.72
CA SER A 128 2.60 -12.45 -7.74
C SER A 128 3.29 -13.43 -8.69
N ARG A 129 2.54 -14.36 -9.27
CA ARG A 129 3.03 -15.22 -10.36
C ARG A 129 3.16 -14.44 -11.68
N GLU A 130 2.26 -13.49 -11.91
CA GLU A 130 2.20 -12.72 -13.14
C GLU A 130 2.54 -11.25 -12.93
N LYS A 131 3.03 -10.60 -13.98
CA LYS A 131 3.24 -9.16 -13.96
C LYS A 131 1.93 -8.47 -14.32
N VAL A 132 1.30 -7.87 -13.33
CA VAL A 132 0.12 -7.02 -13.49
C VAL A 132 0.44 -5.56 -13.18
N ASP A 133 -0.28 -4.64 -13.80
CA ASP A 133 -0.09 -3.20 -13.55
C ASP A 133 -0.64 -2.78 -12.18
N ARG A 134 -1.72 -3.42 -11.75
CA ARG A 134 -2.37 -3.22 -10.45
C ARG A 134 -2.68 -4.57 -9.82
N LEU A 135 -2.10 -4.82 -8.64
CA LEU A 135 -2.43 -5.99 -7.84
C LEU A 135 -3.86 -5.89 -7.32
N SER A 136 -4.56 -7.01 -7.42
CA SER A 136 -5.76 -7.34 -6.66
C SER A 136 -5.47 -8.55 -5.75
N GLU A 137 -6.39 -8.86 -4.84
CA GLU A 137 -6.23 -9.96 -3.88
C GLU A 137 -5.88 -11.30 -4.56
N LYS A 138 -6.56 -11.62 -5.67
CA LYS A 138 -6.31 -12.85 -6.45
C LYS A 138 -4.91 -12.95 -7.06
N ASP A 139 -4.23 -11.81 -7.26
CA ASP A 139 -2.90 -11.79 -7.87
C ASP A 139 -1.80 -12.06 -6.83
N ILE A 140 -2.14 -11.88 -5.55
CA ILE A 140 -1.19 -12.00 -4.44
C ILE A 140 -1.14 -13.46 -4.01
N VAL A 141 0.04 -14.06 -4.09
CA VAL A 141 0.28 -15.47 -3.72
C VAL A 141 1.18 -15.62 -2.49
N GLY A 142 1.84 -14.54 -2.09
CA GLY A 142 2.78 -14.54 -0.98
C GLY A 142 3.23 -13.13 -0.58
N VAL A 143 3.99 -13.08 0.50
CA VAL A 143 4.63 -11.85 0.99
C VAL A 143 6.04 -12.16 1.46
N VAL A 144 6.95 -11.20 1.29
CA VAL A 144 8.28 -11.16 1.90
C VAL A 144 8.37 -9.91 2.76
N THR A 145 8.59 -10.05 4.07
CA THR A 145 8.60 -8.93 5.02
C THR A 145 9.97 -8.74 5.66
N GLU A 146 10.37 -7.48 5.83
CA GLU A 146 11.56 -7.12 6.58
C GLU A 146 11.34 -7.36 8.08
N GLY A 147 12.36 -7.89 8.75
CA GLY A 147 12.44 -8.02 10.20
C GLY A 147 13.80 -7.59 10.73
N ARG A 148 13.95 -7.67 12.06
CA ARG A 148 15.22 -7.38 12.75
C ARG A 148 15.73 -8.64 13.44
N GLY A 149 16.90 -9.09 13.01
CA GLY A 149 17.61 -10.19 13.64
C GLY A 149 18.49 -9.74 14.80
N PRO A 150 19.28 -10.67 15.37
CA PRO A 150 20.26 -10.36 16.42
C PRO A 150 21.16 -9.17 16.04
N ARG A 151 21.34 -8.24 16.98
CA ARG A 151 22.12 -7.00 16.81
C ARG A 151 21.58 -6.03 15.74
N GLY A 152 20.27 -6.08 15.47
CA GLY A 152 19.60 -5.12 14.56
C GLY A 152 19.83 -5.37 13.08
N ARG A 153 20.47 -6.49 12.70
CA ARG A 153 20.67 -6.84 11.28
C ARG A 153 19.33 -7.00 10.57
N THR A 154 19.20 -6.47 9.36
CA THR A 154 18.03 -6.74 8.53
C THR A 154 17.96 -8.24 8.22
N VAL A 155 16.79 -8.82 8.45
CA VAL A 155 16.46 -10.18 8.06
C VAL A 155 15.11 -10.19 7.34
N TRP A 156 14.77 -11.30 6.70
CA TRP A 156 13.55 -11.40 5.90
C TRP A 156 12.73 -12.62 6.33
N HIS A 157 11.41 -12.46 6.36
CA HIS A 157 10.46 -13.54 6.56
C HIS A 157 9.60 -13.68 5.32
N ALA A 158 9.00 -14.86 5.14
CA ALA A 158 8.12 -15.12 4.02
C ALA A 158 6.86 -15.85 4.46
N ALA A 159 5.77 -15.63 3.73
CA ALA A 159 4.52 -16.36 3.90
C ALA A 159 3.79 -16.53 2.56
N VAL A 160 2.95 -17.56 2.45
CA VAL A 160 2.23 -17.93 1.22
C VAL A 160 0.78 -18.36 1.50
N GLY A 161 -0.05 -18.29 0.46
CA GLY A 161 -1.47 -18.67 0.54
C GLY A 161 -2.27 -17.71 1.40
N PRO A 162 -2.50 -16.47 0.92
CA PRO A 162 -3.24 -15.48 1.68
C PRO A 162 -4.73 -15.83 1.77
N ASP A 163 -5.31 -15.58 2.95
CA ASP A 163 -6.74 -15.48 3.18
C ASP A 163 -7.04 -14.04 3.63
N PHE A 164 -7.70 -13.26 2.75
CA PHE A 164 -7.85 -11.82 2.90
C PHE A 164 -9.09 -11.46 3.72
N TYR A 165 -8.88 -10.59 4.71
CA TYR A 165 -9.92 -9.98 5.50
C TYR A 165 -10.08 -8.51 5.11
N PRO A 166 -11.31 -8.07 4.80
CA PRO A 166 -11.54 -6.70 4.39
C PRO A 166 -11.25 -5.73 5.55
N PRO A 167 -10.93 -4.46 5.23
CA PRO A 167 -10.86 -3.39 6.23
C PRO A 167 -12.15 -3.34 7.08
N SER A 168 -12.02 -3.14 8.39
CA SER A 168 -13.18 -2.99 9.28
C SER A 168 -12.86 -2.07 10.45
N ARG A 169 -13.85 -1.27 10.88
CA ARG A 169 -13.76 -0.40 12.07
C ARG A 169 -12.51 0.49 12.11
N GLY A 170 -12.18 1.12 10.99
CA GLY A 170 -11.00 1.98 10.85
C GLY A 170 -9.65 1.24 10.83
N LEU A 171 -9.64 -0.10 10.81
CA LEU A 171 -8.44 -0.92 10.59
C LEU A 171 -8.27 -1.23 9.09
N SER A 172 -7.02 -1.24 8.63
CA SER A 172 -6.68 -1.73 7.30
C SER A 172 -7.02 -3.21 7.14
N GLY A 173 -7.33 -3.63 5.92
CA GLY A 173 -7.41 -5.06 5.59
C GLY A 173 -6.08 -5.77 5.85
N TYR A 174 -6.15 -7.06 6.15
CA TYR A 174 -4.99 -7.90 6.41
C TYR A 174 -5.19 -9.27 5.76
N ALA A 175 -4.14 -10.08 5.75
CA ALA A 175 -4.23 -11.47 5.31
C ALA A 175 -3.69 -12.39 6.40
N ASP A 176 -4.42 -13.47 6.67
CA ASP A 176 -3.82 -14.64 7.27
C ASP A 176 -3.09 -15.43 6.20
N TRP A 177 -2.04 -16.15 6.58
CA TRP A 177 -1.21 -16.88 5.64
C TRP A 177 -1.22 -18.36 5.98
N ALA A 178 -1.57 -19.19 5.01
CA ALA A 178 -1.64 -20.65 5.16
C ALA A 178 -0.31 -21.24 5.65
N LYS A 179 0.83 -20.70 5.18
CA LYS A 179 2.17 -21.10 5.63
C LYS A 179 3.08 -19.89 5.81
N ASN A 180 3.98 -19.99 6.79
CA ASN A 180 5.04 -19.03 7.04
C ASN A 180 6.40 -19.73 7.14
N SER A 181 7.48 -18.98 6.91
CA SER A 181 8.86 -19.50 6.98
C SER A 181 9.33 -19.83 8.42
N GLY A 182 8.45 -19.66 9.41
CA GLY A 182 8.74 -19.86 10.82
C GLY A 182 9.84 -18.96 11.38
N GLU A 183 10.54 -19.46 12.39
CA GLU A 183 11.54 -18.73 13.18
C GLU A 183 12.90 -18.55 12.50
N LYS A 184 13.14 -19.20 11.35
CA LYS A 184 14.41 -19.12 10.62
C LYS A 184 14.30 -18.04 9.55
N PRO A 185 14.76 -16.81 9.79
CA PRO A 185 14.67 -15.77 8.80
C PRO A 185 15.73 -15.95 7.71
N PHE A 186 15.45 -15.37 6.55
CA PHE A 186 16.39 -15.30 5.43
C PHE A 186 17.29 -14.08 5.54
N THR A 187 18.50 -14.18 5.00
CA THR A 187 19.46 -13.06 4.92
C THR A 187 19.24 -12.16 3.71
N SER A 188 18.33 -12.54 2.80
CA SER A 188 18.03 -11.77 1.59
C SER A 188 16.60 -11.98 1.10
N VAL A 189 16.07 -10.97 0.40
CA VAL A 189 14.78 -11.03 -0.32
C VAL A 189 14.75 -12.20 -1.30
N ALA A 190 15.87 -12.46 -2.00
CA ALA A 190 15.95 -13.55 -2.95
C ALA A 190 15.83 -14.94 -2.29
N GLY A 191 16.41 -15.12 -1.09
CA GLY A 191 16.22 -16.34 -0.31
C GLY A 191 14.78 -16.55 0.11
N ALA A 192 14.14 -15.49 0.61
CA ALA A 192 12.73 -15.50 1.00
C ALA A 192 11.80 -15.80 -0.18
N ALA A 193 12.01 -15.15 -1.33
CA ALA A 193 11.24 -15.36 -2.55
C ALA A 193 11.41 -16.79 -3.12
N LYS A 194 12.61 -17.38 -3.02
CA LYS A 194 12.82 -18.79 -3.39
C LYS A 194 12.00 -19.74 -2.53
N TRP A 195 11.89 -19.47 -1.24
CA TRP A 195 11.04 -20.25 -0.34
C TRP A 195 9.56 -20.13 -0.73
N VAL A 196 9.07 -18.92 -1.00
CA VAL A 196 7.70 -18.69 -1.50
C VAL A 196 7.44 -19.52 -2.76
N ALA A 197 8.34 -19.44 -3.75
CA ALA A 197 8.19 -20.19 -5.00
C ALA A 197 8.18 -21.72 -4.77
N ALA A 198 9.00 -22.22 -3.85
CA ALA A 198 9.04 -23.64 -3.53
C ALA A 198 7.73 -24.13 -2.90
N GLU A 199 7.18 -23.40 -1.92
CA GLU A 199 5.91 -23.77 -1.29
C GLU A 199 4.73 -23.73 -2.27
N LEU A 200 4.71 -22.75 -3.18
CA LEU A 200 3.69 -22.63 -4.22
C LEU A 200 3.73 -23.77 -5.23
N ASN A 201 4.91 -24.32 -5.53
CA ASN A 201 5.07 -25.46 -6.42
C ASN A 201 4.74 -26.79 -5.73
N ALA A 202 5.09 -26.91 -4.44
CA ALA A 202 4.71 -28.08 -3.64
C ALA A 202 3.19 -28.23 -3.55
N ALA A 203 2.48 -27.14 -3.26
CA ALA A 203 1.01 -27.14 -3.21
C ALA A 203 0.36 -27.54 -4.54
N ALA A 204 0.88 -27.04 -5.67
CA ALA A 204 0.37 -27.42 -6.99
C ALA A 204 0.57 -28.92 -7.31
N THR A 205 1.62 -29.53 -6.77
CA THR A 205 1.89 -30.97 -6.96
C THR A 205 0.95 -31.84 -6.11
N GLU A 206 0.50 -31.34 -4.96
CA GLU A 206 -0.44 -32.04 -4.08
C GLU A 206 -1.88 -32.02 -4.63
N GLU A 207 -2.29 -30.94 -5.32
CA GLU A 207 -3.61 -30.84 -5.97
C GLU A 207 -3.74 -31.71 -7.24
N GLU A 208 -2.63 -32.09 -7.88
CA GLU A 208 -2.59 -32.92 -9.10
C GLU A 208 -2.41 -34.44 -8.83
N GLY A 209 -2.44 -34.87 -7.56
CA GLY A 209 -2.37 -36.29 -7.16
C GLY A 209 -3.63 -37.11 -7.51
N PRO A 210 -3.53 -38.44 -7.69
CA PRO A 210 -4.47 -39.20 -8.53
C PRO A 210 -5.87 -39.25 -7.93
N ALA A 211 -6.86 -38.89 -8.75
CA ALA A 211 -8.24 -39.24 -8.52
C ALA A 211 -8.34 -40.77 -8.33
N GLN A 212 -8.73 -41.19 -7.13
CA GLN A 212 -9.09 -42.57 -6.83
C GLN A 212 -10.52 -42.86 -7.30
#